data_AF-A0A4R5U544-F1
#
_entry.id   AF-A0A4R5U544-F1
#
_cell.length_a   1.000
_cell.length_b   1.000
_cell.length_c   1.000
_cell.angle_alpha   90.00
_cell.angle_beta   90.00
_cell.angle_gamma   90.00
#
_symmetry.space_group_name_H-M   'P 1'
#
loop_
_entity.id
_entity.type
_entity.pdbx_description
1 polymer ?
#
loop_
_entity_poly.entity_id
_entity_poly.type
_entity_poly.pdbx_seq_one_letter_code
_entity_poly.pdbx_strand_id
1 'polypeptide(L)'
;MKRYPLQTLLQLREHRTEAARMVVLEKQRVLQQCIDACTRVQTELTGLERDRSDHRVRLLDPPPPGVPWPAAMTQREAHIDLLGEQIVGAQQRLSKAQEAVRQAETVLQDARDAFFRAKGRQDALEKRRDLWKREQRGQFERQEEAVNEDLIQARYMARQ
;
A
#
# COMPACT_ATOMS: atom_id res chain seq x y z
N MET A 1 40.40 5.25 -11.79
CA MET A 1 39.71 5.34 -10.48
C MET A 1 39.40 3.95 -9.95
N LYS A 2 39.67 3.69 -8.66
CA LYS A 2 39.36 2.39 -8.02
C LYS A 2 37.82 2.20 -7.95
N ARG A 3 37.34 0.95 -8.02
CA ARG A 3 35.91 0.62 -7.79
C ARG A 3 35.59 0.64 -6.29
N TYR A 4 34.37 1.02 -5.94
CA TYR A 4 33.93 1.03 -4.54
C TYR A 4 33.93 -0.39 -3.96
N PRO A 5 34.60 -0.66 -2.82
CA PRO A 5 34.74 -2.02 -2.29
C PRO A 5 33.42 -2.72 -1.95
N LEU A 6 32.36 -1.97 -1.61
CA LEU A 6 31.05 -2.53 -1.24
C LEU A 6 30.01 -2.39 -2.36
N GLN A 7 30.45 -2.29 -3.62
CA GLN A 7 29.54 -2.12 -4.77
C GLN A 7 28.51 -3.25 -4.88
N THR A 8 28.93 -4.51 -4.72
CA THR A 8 28.03 -5.68 -4.79
C THR A 8 26.99 -5.65 -3.67
N LEU A 9 27.37 -5.22 -2.46
CA LEU A 9 26.45 -5.10 -1.34
C LEU A 9 25.39 -4.01 -1.60
N LEU A 10 25.79 -2.91 -2.24
CA LEU A 10 24.89 -1.83 -2.63
C LEU A 10 23.84 -2.32 -3.64
N GLN A 11 24.26 -3.05 -4.68
CA GLN A 11 23.36 -3.66 -5.66
C GLN A 11 22.38 -4.66 -5.02
N LEU A 12 22.86 -5.51 -4.10
CA LEU A 12 22.00 -6.44 -3.37
C LEU A 12 20.95 -5.71 -2.52
N ARG A 13 21.32 -4.58 -1.91
CA ARG A 13 20.39 -3.79 -1.08
C ARG A 13 19.38 -3.04 -1.93
N GLU A 14 19.79 -2.49 -3.06
CA GLU A 14 18.91 -1.90 -4.07
C GLU A 14 17.85 -2.91 -4.53
N HIS A 15 18.26 -4.12 -4.89
CA HIS A 15 17.34 -5.19 -5.26
C HIS A 15 16.34 -5.53 -4.13
N ARG A 16 16.81 -5.59 -2.87
CA ARG A 16 15.93 -5.86 -1.72
C ARG A 16 14.93 -4.73 -1.46
N THR A 17 15.34 -3.48 -1.67
CA THR A 17 14.45 -2.32 -1.57
C THR A 17 13.38 -2.36 -2.66
N GLU A 18 13.76 -2.69 -3.89
CA GLU A 18 12.80 -2.82 -5.00
C GLU A 18 11.84 -3.99 -4.78
N ALA A 19 12.33 -5.13 -4.30
CA ALA A 19 11.48 -6.25 -3.91
C ALA A 19 10.48 -5.85 -2.82
N ALA A 20 10.92 -5.12 -1.79
CA ALA A 20 10.02 -4.62 -0.74
C ALA A 20 8.99 -3.61 -1.29
N ARG A 21 9.37 -2.78 -2.26
CA ARG A 21 8.44 -1.87 -2.95
C ARG A 21 7.35 -2.62 -3.70
N MET A 22 7.70 -3.70 -4.40
CA MET A 22 6.73 -4.54 -5.09
C MET A 22 5.71 -5.15 -4.12
N VAL A 23 6.16 -5.59 -2.94
CA VAL A 23 5.26 -6.09 -1.89
C VAL A 23 4.31 -5.00 -1.42
N VAL A 24 4.79 -3.77 -1.19
CA VAL A 24 3.91 -2.64 -0.81
C VAL A 24 2.82 -2.41 -1.87
N LEU A 25 3.18 -2.39 -3.15
CA LEU A 25 2.23 -2.21 -4.25
C LEU A 25 1.20 -3.35 -4.31
N GLU A 26 1.63 -4.58 -4.10
CA GLU A 26 0.73 -5.73 -4.01
C GLU A 26 -0.26 -5.57 -2.84
N LYS A 27 0.21 -5.21 -1.64
CA LYS A 27 -0.66 -5.04 -0.48
C LYS A 27 -1.61 -3.85 -0.62
N GLN A 28 -1.21 -2.79 -1.32
CA GLN A 28 -2.12 -1.70 -1.69
C GLN A 28 -3.27 -2.17 -2.59
N ARG A 29 -2.97 -3.04 -3.57
CA ARG A 29 -4.02 -3.62 -4.44
C ARG A 29 -4.98 -4.48 -3.64
N VAL A 30 -4.47 -5.30 -2.72
CA VAL A 30 -5.31 -6.13 -1.83
C VAL A 30 -6.21 -5.25 -0.96
N LEU A 31 -5.67 -4.21 -0.33
CA LEU A 31 -6.47 -3.27 0.45
C LEU A 31 -7.59 -2.64 -0.40
N GLN A 32 -7.28 -2.21 -1.62
CA GLN A 32 -8.28 -1.64 -2.51
C GLN A 32 -9.40 -2.66 -2.83
N GLN A 33 -9.06 -3.92 -3.10
CA GLN A 33 -10.05 -4.97 -3.32
C GLN A 33 -10.94 -5.21 -2.10
N CYS A 34 -10.38 -5.14 -0.89
CA CYS A 34 -11.15 -5.23 0.35
C CYS A 34 -12.10 -4.04 0.52
N ILE A 35 -11.64 -2.82 0.23
CA ILE A 35 -12.47 -1.61 0.26
C ILE A 35 -13.61 -1.73 -0.74
N ASP A 36 -13.32 -2.10 -1.98
CA ASP A 36 -14.33 -2.26 -3.03
C ASP A 36 -15.39 -3.31 -2.63
N ALA A 37 -14.95 -4.44 -2.05
CA ALA A 37 -15.85 -5.46 -1.54
C ALA A 37 -16.73 -4.94 -0.39
N CYS A 38 -16.15 -4.19 0.55
CA CYS A 38 -16.90 -3.55 1.64
C CYS A 38 -17.94 -2.56 1.10
N THR A 39 -17.56 -1.72 0.13
CA THR A 39 -18.47 -0.75 -0.51
C THR A 39 -19.63 -1.46 -1.21
N ARG A 40 -19.38 -2.56 -1.94
CA ARG A 40 -20.44 -3.34 -2.59
C ARG A 40 -21.48 -3.86 -1.60
N VAL A 41 -21.02 -4.45 -0.49
CA VAL A 41 -21.93 -4.97 0.56
C VAL A 41 -22.69 -3.83 1.23
N GLN A 42 -22.05 -2.67 1.42
CA GLN A 42 -22.73 -1.49 1.96
C GLN A 42 -23.82 -0.96 1.02
N THR A 43 -23.54 -0.88 -0.28
CA THR A 43 -24.55 -0.49 -1.28
C THR A 43 -25.72 -1.48 -1.32
N GLU A 44 -25.45 -2.78 -1.25
CA GLU A 44 -26.47 -3.82 -1.17
C GLU A 44 -27.35 -3.63 0.08
N LEU A 45 -26.73 -3.43 1.24
CA LEU A 45 -27.45 -3.22 2.50
C LEU A 45 -28.37 -2.00 2.42
N THR A 46 -27.87 -0.86 1.91
CA THR A 46 -28.68 0.35 1.73
C THR A 46 -29.84 0.13 0.75
N GLY A 47 -29.63 -0.68 -0.30
CA GLY A 47 -30.69 -1.10 -1.22
C GLY A 47 -31.78 -1.88 -0.51
N LEU A 48 -31.41 -2.92 0.26
CA LEU A 48 -32.36 -3.74 1.01
C LEU A 48 -33.14 -2.94 2.07
N GLU A 49 -32.47 -2.01 2.76
CA GLU A 49 -33.11 -1.13 3.74
C GLU A 49 -34.15 -0.21 3.09
N ARG A 50 -33.81 0.34 1.92
CA ARG A 50 -34.72 1.16 1.12
C ARG A 50 -35.91 0.35 0.64
N ASP A 51 -35.69 -0.81 0.05
CA ASP A 51 -36.75 -1.69 -0.44
C ASP A 51 -37.70 -2.08 0.69
N ARG A 52 -37.16 -2.43 1.87
CA ARG A 52 -37.97 -2.76 3.05
C ARG A 52 -38.80 -1.57 3.53
N SER A 53 -38.23 -0.36 3.51
CA SER A 53 -38.96 0.87 3.83
C SER A 53 -40.08 1.14 2.82
N ASP A 54 -39.80 1.02 1.54
CA ASP A 54 -40.77 1.25 0.46
C ASP A 54 -41.93 0.23 0.54
N HIS A 55 -41.64 -1.04 0.83
CA HIS A 55 -42.67 -2.07 1.04
C HIS A 55 -43.52 -1.80 2.28
N ARG A 56 -42.94 -1.26 3.36
CA ARG A 56 -43.69 -0.86 4.57
C ARG A 56 -44.65 0.29 4.30
N VAL A 57 -44.22 1.30 3.53
CA VAL A 57 -45.08 2.42 3.15
C VAL A 57 -46.28 1.94 2.33
N ARG A 58 -46.07 0.96 1.45
CA ARG A 58 -47.09 0.39 0.57
C ARG A 58 -47.91 -0.74 1.19
N LEU A 59 -47.76 -1.00 2.49
CA LEU A 59 -48.40 -2.13 3.15
C LEU A 59 -49.93 -2.07 3.00
N LEU A 60 -50.50 -0.86 3.09
CA LEU A 60 -51.94 -0.60 3.00
C LEU A 60 -52.40 -0.22 1.58
N ASP A 61 -51.56 -0.37 0.55
CA ASP A 61 -51.97 -0.11 -0.82
C ASP A 61 -53.07 -1.10 -1.25
N PRO A 62 -54.08 -0.68 -2.04
CA PRO A 62 -55.15 -1.57 -2.46
C PRO A 62 -54.59 -2.80 -3.20
N PRO A 63 -55.10 -4.01 -2.90
CA PRO A 63 -54.64 -5.22 -3.56
C PRO A 63 -55.08 -5.24 -5.03
N PRO A 64 -54.39 -6.01 -5.88
CA PRO A 64 -54.81 -6.21 -7.26
C PRO A 64 -56.25 -6.77 -7.35
N PRO A 65 -56.99 -6.47 -8.44
CA PRO A 65 -58.33 -6.99 -8.64
C PRO A 65 -58.37 -8.52 -8.53
N GLY A 66 -59.32 -9.04 -7.75
CA GLY A 66 -59.47 -10.48 -7.52
C GLY A 66 -58.61 -11.06 -6.39
N VAL A 67 -57.71 -10.27 -5.77
CA VAL A 67 -56.93 -10.71 -4.60
C VAL A 67 -57.60 -10.21 -3.31
N PRO A 68 -57.97 -11.09 -2.36
CA PRO A 68 -58.50 -10.69 -1.07
C PRO A 68 -57.46 -9.91 -0.24
N TRP A 69 -57.91 -8.88 0.47
CA TRP A 69 -57.07 -8.07 1.37
C TRP A 69 -56.21 -8.88 2.35
N PRO A 70 -56.74 -9.88 3.08
CA PRO A 70 -55.93 -10.66 4.02
C PRO A 70 -54.77 -11.39 3.34
N ALA A 71 -55.01 -11.96 2.15
CA ALA A 71 -53.98 -12.69 1.40
C ALA A 71 -52.86 -11.75 0.91
N ALA A 72 -53.22 -10.57 0.40
CA ALA A 72 -52.25 -9.56 -0.03
C ALA A 72 -51.41 -9.02 1.15
N MET A 73 -52.04 -8.80 2.32
CA MET A 73 -51.34 -8.37 3.53
C MET A 73 -50.33 -9.42 4.01
N THR A 74 -50.75 -10.67 4.17
CA THR A 74 -49.86 -11.76 4.61
C THR A 74 -48.67 -11.93 3.67
N GLN A 75 -48.87 -11.82 2.35
CA GLN A 75 -47.78 -11.89 1.37
C GLN A 75 -46.79 -10.74 1.54
N ARG A 76 -47.27 -9.50 1.73
CA ARG A 76 -46.43 -8.32 1.90
C ARG A 76 -45.64 -8.37 3.21
N GLU A 77 -46.28 -8.79 4.30
CA GLU A 77 -45.62 -8.99 5.60
C GLU A 77 -44.51 -10.03 5.49
N ALA A 78 -44.79 -11.20 4.89
CA ALA A 78 -43.78 -12.23 4.66
C ALA A 78 -42.59 -11.72 3.82
N HIS A 79 -42.85 -10.86 2.82
CA HIS A 79 -41.78 -10.26 2.04
C HIS A 79 -40.94 -9.24 2.85
N ILE A 80 -41.58 -8.41 3.68
CA ILE A 80 -40.90 -7.48 4.58
C ILE A 80 -40.03 -8.22 5.59
N ASP A 81 -40.49 -9.38 6.08
CA ASP A 81 -39.73 -10.23 7.00
C ASP A 81 -38.53 -10.87 6.30
N LEU A 82 -38.71 -11.40 5.08
CA LEU A 82 -37.60 -11.91 4.26
C LEU A 82 -36.53 -10.83 4.00
N LEU A 83 -36.93 -9.60 3.66
CA LEU A 83 -36.01 -8.48 3.52
C LEU A 83 -35.29 -8.18 4.85
N GLY A 84 -35.98 -8.33 5.98
CA GLY A 84 -35.39 -8.23 7.31
C GLY A 84 -34.27 -9.26 7.55
N GLU A 85 -34.50 -10.53 7.20
CA GLU A 85 -33.50 -11.59 7.30
C GLU A 85 -32.28 -11.32 6.39
N GLN A 86 -32.53 -10.87 5.16
CA GLN A 86 -31.48 -10.51 4.20
C GLN A 86 -30.62 -9.34 4.70
N ILE A 87 -31.24 -8.32 5.30
CA ILE A 87 -30.54 -7.19 5.93
C ILE A 87 -29.62 -7.68 7.05
N VAL A 88 -30.08 -8.57 7.93
CA VAL A 88 -29.24 -9.14 8.99
C VAL A 88 -28.05 -9.90 8.40
N GLY A 89 -28.28 -10.71 7.36
CA GLY A 89 -27.21 -11.41 6.65
C GLY A 89 -26.20 -10.44 5.98
N ALA A 90 -26.68 -9.35 5.37
CA ALA A 90 -25.85 -8.32 4.77
C ALA A 90 -25.03 -7.55 5.82
N GLN A 91 -25.59 -7.25 7.00
CA GLN A 91 -24.88 -6.63 8.11
C GLN A 91 -23.73 -7.52 8.63
N GLN A 92 -23.96 -8.82 8.76
CA GLN A 92 -22.89 -9.77 9.14
C GLN A 92 -21.77 -9.81 8.09
N ARG A 93 -22.13 -9.82 6.80
CA ARG A 93 -21.14 -9.75 5.70
C ARG A 93 -20.37 -8.42 5.72
N LEU A 94 -21.05 -7.30 5.99
CA LEU A 94 -20.43 -5.99 6.09
C LEU A 94 -19.41 -5.96 7.23
N SER A 95 -19.77 -6.48 8.41
CA SER A 95 -18.85 -6.57 9.54
C SER A 95 -17.59 -7.37 9.20
N LYS A 96 -17.74 -8.53 8.54
CA LYS A 96 -16.58 -9.33 8.07
C LYS A 96 -15.74 -8.59 7.04
N ALA A 97 -16.37 -7.88 6.10
CA ALA A 97 -15.66 -7.09 5.09
C ALA A 97 -14.88 -5.92 5.72
N GLN A 98 -15.46 -5.23 6.70
CA GLN A 98 -14.78 -4.17 7.46
C GLN A 98 -13.59 -4.70 8.25
N GLU A 99 -13.71 -5.89 8.84
CA GLU A 99 -12.59 -6.54 9.52
C GLU A 99 -11.47 -6.90 8.53
N ALA A 100 -11.81 -7.42 7.36
CA ALA A 100 -10.83 -7.71 6.31
C ALA A 100 -10.09 -6.44 5.83
N VAL A 101 -10.78 -5.30 5.73
CA VAL A 101 -10.15 -4.00 5.44
C VAL A 101 -9.14 -3.65 6.52
N ARG A 102 -9.52 -3.71 7.81
CA ARG A 102 -8.61 -3.40 8.93
C ARG A 102 -7.37 -4.31 8.92
N GLN A 103 -7.55 -5.60 8.68
CA GLN A 103 -6.44 -6.55 8.57
C GLN A 103 -5.52 -6.20 7.39
N ALA A 104 -6.08 -5.86 6.23
CA ALA A 104 -5.31 -5.45 5.06
C ALA A 104 -4.54 -4.13 5.29
N GLU A 105 -5.10 -3.19 6.04
CA GLU A 105 -4.42 -1.95 6.45
C GLU A 105 -3.22 -2.25 7.34
N THR A 106 -3.36 -3.13 8.34
CA THR A 106 -2.24 -3.56 9.19
C THR A 106 -1.13 -4.20 8.36
N VAL A 107 -1.47 -5.13 7.46
CA VAL A 107 -0.50 -5.80 6.58
C VAL A 107 0.19 -4.81 5.64
N LEU A 108 -0.53 -3.82 5.12
CA LEU A 108 0.06 -2.76 4.31
C LEU A 108 1.04 -1.90 5.12
N GLN A 109 0.70 -1.59 6.37
CA GLN A 109 1.59 -0.83 7.23
C GLN A 109 2.87 -1.60 7.54
N ASP A 110 2.78 -2.88 7.84
CA ASP A 110 3.96 -3.74 8.06
C ASP A 110 4.87 -3.81 6.82
N ALA A 111 4.27 -3.89 5.62
CA ALA A 111 5.00 -3.86 4.36
C ALA A 111 5.70 -2.52 4.12
N ARG A 112 5.05 -1.40 4.44
CA ARG A 112 5.63 -0.05 4.35
C ARG A 112 6.81 0.10 5.30
N ASP A 113 6.66 -0.34 6.55
CA ASP A 113 7.74 -0.28 7.54
C ASP A 113 8.93 -1.15 7.11
N ALA A 114 8.67 -2.33 6.54
CA ALA A 114 9.71 -3.18 5.97
C ALA A 114 10.44 -2.51 4.80
N PHE A 115 9.71 -1.84 3.90
CA PHE A 115 10.28 -1.05 2.81
C PHE A 115 11.16 0.09 3.34
N PHE A 116 10.68 0.89 4.29
CA PHE A 116 11.47 2.00 4.85
C PHE A 116 12.72 1.50 5.59
N ARG A 117 12.63 0.37 6.31
CA ARG A 117 13.81 -0.28 6.91
C ARG A 117 14.82 -0.74 5.85
N ALA A 118 14.36 -1.28 4.72
CA ALA A 118 15.23 -1.69 3.62
C ALA A 118 15.90 -0.47 2.96
N LYS A 119 15.11 0.56 2.64
CA LYS A 119 15.56 1.81 2.02
C LYS A 119 16.58 2.54 2.91
N GLY A 120 16.31 2.67 4.20
CA GLY A 120 17.25 3.30 5.15
C GLY A 120 18.62 2.60 5.20
N ARG A 121 18.65 1.26 5.10
CA ARG A 121 19.91 0.49 5.02
C ARG A 121 20.64 0.69 3.70
N GLN A 122 19.91 0.83 2.58
CA GLN A 122 20.50 1.15 1.28
C GLN A 122 21.10 2.56 1.30
N ASP A 123 20.34 3.56 1.76
CA ASP A 123 20.74 4.96 1.79
C ASP A 123 21.99 5.16 2.67
N ALA A 124 22.11 4.42 3.78
CA ALA A 124 23.31 4.40 4.61
C ALA A 124 24.56 3.94 3.85
N LEU A 125 24.44 2.93 2.98
CA LEU A 125 25.55 2.47 2.14
C LEU A 125 25.85 3.44 1.00
N GLU A 126 24.84 4.06 0.40
CA GLU A 126 25.02 5.10 -0.61
C GLU A 126 25.79 6.30 -0.05
N LYS A 127 25.42 6.78 1.14
CA LYS A 127 26.17 7.83 1.85
C LYS A 127 27.63 7.44 2.07
N ARG A 128 27.90 6.19 2.49
CA ARG A 128 29.26 5.70 2.69
C ARG A 128 30.07 5.59 1.39
N ARG A 129 29.43 5.19 0.29
CA ARG A 129 30.03 5.19 -1.05
C ARG A 129 30.44 6.60 -1.46
N ASP A 130 29.56 7.58 -1.23
CA ASP A 130 29.80 8.95 -1.67
C ASP A 130 30.91 9.62 -0.85
N LEU A 131 31.00 9.34 0.45
CA LEU A 131 32.14 9.73 1.29
C LEU A 131 33.44 9.12 0.80
N TRP A 132 33.46 7.80 0.55
CA TRP A 132 34.65 7.12 0.02
C TRP A 132 35.12 7.69 -1.32
N LYS A 133 34.20 8.05 -2.22
CA LYS A 133 34.55 8.72 -3.49
C LYS A 133 35.19 10.09 -3.27
N ARG A 134 34.74 10.85 -2.27
CA ARG A 134 35.35 12.14 -1.92
C ARG A 134 36.76 11.95 -1.35
N GLU A 135 36.94 11.00 -0.45
CA GLU A 135 38.25 10.66 0.12
C GLU A 135 39.25 10.20 -0.96
N GLN A 136 38.81 9.35 -1.90
CA GLN A 136 39.67 8.90 -3.01
C GLN A 136 40.08 10.04 -3.93
N ARG A 137 39.19 11.00 -4.22
CA ARG A 137 39.54 12.19 -4.99
C ARG A 137 40.55 13.07 -4.25
N GLY A 138 40.31 13.37 -2.98
CA GLY A 138 41.24 14.17 -2.19
C GLY A 138 42.59 13.50 -1.93
N GLN A 139 42.69 12.17 -1.96
CA GLN A 139 43.97 11.46 -1.94
C GLN A 139 44.71 11.59 -3.27
N PHE A 140 43.97 11.50 -4.39
CA PHE A 140 44.54 11.65 -5.72
C PHE A 140 45.07 13.08 -5.94
N GLU A 141 44.29 14.10 -5.58
CA GLU A 141 44.69 15.52 -5.65
C GLU A 141 45.99 15.77 -4.86
N ARG A 142 46.06 15.29 -3.62
CA ARG A 142 47.29 15.41 -2.79
C ARG A 142 48.49 14.66 -3.37
N GLN A 143 48.27 13.53 -4.04
CA GLN A 143 49.35 12.81 -4.73
C GLN A 143 49.85 13.58 -5.95
N GLU A 144 48.95 14.19 -6.72
CA GLU A 144 49.33 15.04 -7.85
C GLU A 144 50.09 16.29 -7.39
N GLU A 145 49.66 16.92 -6.30
CA GLU A 145 50.36 18.05 -5.68
C GLU A 145 51.79 17.67 -5.27
N ALA A 146 51.96 16.57 -4.54
CA ALA A 146 53.29 16.10 -4.10
C ALA A 146 54.22 15.79 -5.27
N VAL A 147 53.73 15.10 -6.31
CA VAL A 147 54.53 14.81 -7.52
C VAL A 147 54.93 16.10 -8.24
N ASN A 148 54.04 17.10 -8.28
CA ASN A 148 54.34 18.39 -8.92
C ASN A 148 55.39 19.18 -8.12
N GLU A 149 55.30 19.18 -6.78
CA GLU A 149 56.31 19.77 -5.89
C GLU A 149 57.69 19.12 -6.10
N ASP A 150 57.75 17.78 -6.14
CA ASP A 150 58.98 17.03 -6.40
C ASP A 150 59.60 17.40 -7.76
N LEU A 151 58.76 17.53 -8.81
CA LEU A 151 59.22 17.92 -10.15
C LEU A 151 59.77 19.36 -10.18
N ILE A 152 59.14 20.29 -9.45
CA ILE A 152 59.61 21.68 -9.35
C ILE A 152 60.94 21.72 -8.59
N GLN A 153 61.08 20.99 -7.48
CA GLN A 153 62.33 20.90 -6.74
C GLN A 153 63.45 20.27 -7.58
N ALA A 154 63.18 19.17 -8.27
CA ALA A 154 64.16 18.52 -9.15
C ALA A 154 64.64 19.47 -10.26
N ARG A 155 63.73 20.25 -10.86
CA ARG A 155 64.08 21.30 -11.84
C ARG A 155 64.91 22.42 -11.26
N TYR A 156 64.64 22.82 -10.03
CA TYR A 156 65.40 23.85 -9.34
C TYR A 156 66.83 23.37 -9.04
N MET A 157 66.98 22.16 -8.50
CA MET A 157 68.29 21.56 -8.23
C MET A 157 69.13 21.35 -9.50
N ALA A 158 68.51 20.99 -10.63
CA ALA A 158 69.22 20.81 -11.90
C ALA A 158 69.70 22.12 -12.57
N ARG A 159 69.30 23.29 -12.06
CA ARG A 159 69.73 24.61 -12.56
C ARG A 159 70.83 25.26 -11.71
N GLN A 160 71.16 24.68 -10.56
CA GLN A 160 72.31 25.06 -9.74
C GLN A 160 73.56 24.29 -10.20
#